data_AF-A0A9D1DU84-F1
#
_entry.id   AF-A0A9D1DU84-F1
#
_cell.length_a   1.000
_cell.length_b   1.000
_cell.length_c   1.000
_cell.angle_alpha   90.00
_cell.angle_beta   90.00
_cell.angle_gamma   90.00
#
_symmetry.space_group_name_H-M   'P 1'
#
loop_
_entity.id
_entity.type
_entity.pdbx_description
1 polymer ?
#
loop_
_entity_poly.entity_id
_entity_poly.type
_entity_poly.pdbx_seq_one_letter_code
_entity_poly.pdbx_strand_id
1 'polypeptide(L)'
;MKRFNNKKKITKDKIEEYNFKEVALTKMAKRQLLVTLFSILGVTIISLGSAYAVFTSVSKSEDYNVIKVGTLNIDFGSDSSNTIDLTGQYPMSDEEGLKLTPYVFTITNTGSLTADYEVFIQDDTDMINQDNCSGNQLNKDYIRYKLDTGSPANLSSLAGSNYKIATGSLEAGGSVTYTLYVWIREGVGNDVLNKHYHGKIVVNGVNTQGEPVSDVVLDDQGPNGSTYDDGTDTFITGTDPNNYIWYSGKLWRAVSVNNEAKTTKLVTQWNISTINYSSGSTAFEGSYMEDWLNDTTVDGFLGNLRDYENFIVTDATWDATQDNTSLGSIQRPNGTTTVTTSVGLLNMYEYQSSNNGKTNGYLNNGLIWWTLTPYSSSIVHGVLYNGNAGKGSPSIAYGVRPSINLKSNVRIVNGDGTIDNPYRLNGDNDAELSGTLLSSRYSGEYITFGSGENNLYRIVSHENGTGTKIVSAEPLKSSGEFITSAFGSNTAFSSTNTIGTFLNGEYLTSYVDSTYSNMIEDSTTWYLGTVGGRKSYKLSKYTDTSMSGYTTTTDAKVGLLRYGELMSGQFDRYGNNTYYWTLTPYSSSRVRHVYDNGDANYYSPSSALGVRPSMNLKSNVQITSGTGTKSEPFVLTLGS
;
A
#
# COMPACT_ATOMS: atom_id res chain seq x y z
N MET A 1 -76.72 57.88 -79.83
CA MET A 1 -76.27 58.74 -80.95
C MET A 1 -74.97 59.43 -80.54
N LYS A 2 -73.90 59.22 -81.31
CA LYS A 2 -72.66 60.00 -81.51
C LYS A 2 -71.89 60.66 -80.34
N ARG A 3 -70.62 60.24 -80.23
CA ARG A 3 -69.43 60.99 -79.75
C ARG A 3 -69.15 62.24 -80.61
N PHE A 4 -68.60 63.32 -80.04
CA PHE A 4 -67.15 63.66 -80.09
C PHE A 4 -66.82 65.06 -79.53
N ASN A 5 -65.85 65.06 -78.60
CA ASN A 5 -64.81 66.04 -78.23
C ASN A 5 -64.72 67.41 -78.91
N ASN A 6 -64.29 68.42 -78.13
CA ASN A 6 -63.17 69.24 -78.56
C ASN A 6 -62.24 69.74 -77.43
N LYS A 7 -60.98 69.96 -77.82
CA LYS A 7 -59.71 70.13 -77.09
C LYS A 7 -59.63 71.31 -76.09
N LYS A 8 -58.73 71.21 -75.09
CA LYS A 8 -58.15 72.38 -74.39
C LYS A 8 -56.64 72.30 -74.20
N LYS A 9 -55.98 73.43 -74.49
CA LYS A 9 -54.56 73.80 -74.32
C LYS A 9 -54.05 73.56 -72.89
N ILE A 10 -52.79 73.15 -72.75
CA ILE A 10 -52.04 73.09 -71.49
C ILE A 10 -51.11 74.31 -71.40
N THR A 11 -51.27 75.08 -70.32
CA THR A 11 -50.59 76.36 -70.01
C THR A 11 -49.29 76.18 -69.23
N LYS A 12 -48.45 77.22 -69.25
CA LYS A 12 -47.07 77.36 -68.70
C LYS A 12 -46.89 76.85 -67.25
N ASP A 13 -47.92 76.95 -66.42
CA ASP A 13 -47.91 76.48 -65.03
C ASP A 13 -47.68 74.96 -64.90
N LYS A 14 -48.13 74.17 -65.89
CA LYS A 14 -47.95 72.71 -65.87
C LYS A 14 -46.50 72.28 -66.13
N ILE A 15 -45.66 73.13 -66.72
CA ILE A 15 -44.24 72.84 -66.98
C ILE A 15 -43.40 73.12 -65.71
N GLU A 16 -43.69 74.19 -64.97
CA GLU A 16 -43.05 74.46 -63.67
C GLU A 16 -43.44 73.42 -62.62
N GLU A 17 -44.71 72.99 -62.59
CA GLU A 17 -45.18 71.93 -61.68
C GLU A 17 -44.52 70.57 -61.99
N TYR A 18 -44.24 70.27 -63.27
CA TYR A 18 -43.57 69.03 -63.69
C TYR A 18 -42.09 69.01 -63.29
N ASN A 19 -41.37 70.13 -63.52
CA ASN A 19 -39.98 70.27 -63.08
C ASN A 19 -39.84 70.23 -61.55
N PHE A 20 -40.78 70.83 -60.80
CA PHE A 20 -40.78 70.77 -59.34
C PHE A 20 -41.06 69.35 -58.84
N LYS A 21 -41.99 68.61 -59.48
CA LYS A 21 -42.29 67.21 -59.17
C LYS A 21 -41.11 66.28 -59.47
N GLU A 22 -40.40 66.44 -60.61
CA GLU A 22 -39.22 65.62 -60.93
C GLU A 22 -38.03 65.90 -59.98
N VAL A 23 -37.76 67.16 -59.65
CA VAL A 23 -36.73 67.56 -58.69
C VAL A 23 -37.08 67.08 -57.28
N ALA A 24 -38.35 67.18 -56.86
CA ALA A 24 -38.82 66.66 -55.58
C ALA A 24 -38.78 65.12 -55.54
N LEU A 25 -39.12 64.43 -56.64
CA LEU A 25 -39.02 62.96 -56.74
C LEU A 25 -37.57 62.50 -56.68
N THR A 26 -36.64 63.16 -57.36
CA THR A 26 -35.21 62.80 -57.29
C THR A 26 -34.60 63.10 -55.92
N LYS A 27 -35.04 64.17 -55.25
CA LYS A 27 -34.61 64.50 -53.88
C LYS A 27 -35.19 63.53 -52.84
N MET A 28 -36.46 63.11 -53.00
CA MET A 28 -37.08 62.07 -52.18
C MET A 28 -36.47 60.70 -52.43
N ALA A 29 -36.25 60.31 -53.69
CA ALA A 29 -35.61 59.04 -54.04
C ALA A 29 -34.16 58.96 -53.52
N LYS A 30 -33.38 60.05 -53.62
CA LYS A 30 -32.03 60.11 -53.01
C LYS A 30 -32.08 60.00 -51.48
N ARG A 31 -33.03 60.67 -50.82
CA ARG A 31 -33.21 60.59 -49.37
C ARG A 31 -33.64 59.19 -48.94
N GLN A 32 -34.53 58.55 -49.69
CA GLN A 32 -35.00 57.19 -49.43
C GLN A 32 -33.88 56.17 -49.66
N LEU A 33 -33.09 56.31 -50.73
CA LEU A 33 -31.89 55.50 -50.99
C LEU A 33 -30.86 55.64 -49.85
N LEU A 34 -30.59 56.87 -49.40
CA LEU A 34 -29.67 57.14 -48.28
C LEU A 34 -30.16 56.52 -46.96
N VAL A 35 -31.45 56.63 -46.67
CA VAL A 35 -32.05 56.02 -45.46
C VAL A 35 -31.95 54.50 -45.53
N THR A 36 -32.27 53.88 -46.68
CA THR A 36 -32.14 52.43 -46.86
C THR A 36 -30.69 51.96 -46.71
N LEU A 37 -29.72 52.69 -47.27
CA LEU A 37 -28.30 52.36 -47.17
C LEU A 37 -27.79 52.42 -45.72
N PHE A 38 -28.17 53.47 -44.98
CA PHE A 38 -27.82 53.59 -43.55
C PHE A 38 -28.51 52.54 -42.69
N SER A 39 -29.74 52.15 -43.00
CA SER A 39 -30.40 51.06 -42.27
C SER A 39 -29.74 49.70 -42.52
N ILE A 40 -29.30 49.40 -43.75
CA ILE A 40 -28.57 48.16 -44.05
C ILE A 40 -27.22 48.16 -43.32
N LEU A 41 -26.48 49.27 -43.37
CA LEU A 41 -25.20 49.42 -42.67
C LEU A 41 -25.35 49.29 -41.15
N GLY A 42 -26.42 49.85 -40.58
CA GLY A 42 -26.73 49.71 -39.17
C GLY A 42 -26.99 48.26 -38.77
N VAL A 43 -27.78 47.52 -39.57
CA VAL A 43 -28.06 46.10 -39.32
C VAL A 43 -26.79 45.25 -39.44
N THR A 44 -25.91 45.50 -40.42
CA THR A 44 -24.64 44.75 -40.53
C THR A 44 -23.68 45.05 -39.39
N ILE A 45 -23.59 46.29 -38.92
CA ILE A 45 -22.76 46.64 -37.74
C ILE A 45 -23.32 45.96 -36.48
N ILE A 46 -24.64 45.94 -36.31
CA ILE A 46 -25.28 45.24 -35.19
C ILE A 46 -25.03 43.74 -35.26
N SER A 47 -25.12 43.12 -36.44
CA SER A 47 -24.85 41.68 -36.62
C SER A 47 -23.37 41.32 -36.43
N LEU A 48 -22.45 42.19 -36.86
CA LEU A 48 -21.01 42.01 -36.61
C LEU A 48 -20.69 42.20 -35.13
N GLY A 49 -21.32 43.18 -34.47
CA GLY A 49 -21.18 43.42 -33.04
C GLY A 49 -21.72 42.28 -32.19
N SER A 50 -22.88 41.70 -32.54
CA SER A 50 -23.42 40.53 -31.84
C SER A 50 -22.61 39.27 -32.11
N ALA A 51 -22.13 39.05 -33.35
CA ALA A 51 -21.21 37.95 -33.65
C ALA A 51 -19.89 38.09 -32.89
N TYR A 52 -19.33 39.30 -32.81
CA TYR A 52 -18.12 39.59 -32.02
C TYR A 52 -18.37 39.42 -30.51
N ALA A 53 -19.53 39.84 -29.99
CA ALA A 53 -19.91 39.63 -28.60
C ALA A 53 -20.06 38.14 -28.25
N VAL A 54 -20.70 37.36 -29.13
CA VAL A 54 -20.79 35.89 -28.96
C VAL A 54 -19.40 35.26 -29.06
N PHE A 55 -18.60 35.60 -30.08
CA PHE A 55 -17.24 35.10 -30.25
C PHE A 55 -16.34 35.43 -29.06
N THR A 56 -16.42 36.64 -28.52
CA THR A 56 -15.66 37.05 -27.32
C THR A 56 -16.20 36.46 -26.02
N SER A 57 -17.49 36.17 -25.94
CA SER A 57 -18.06 35.42 -24.80
C SER A 57 -17.64 33.96 -24.80
N VAL A 58 -17.47 33.37 -25.99
CA VAL A 58 -16.97 32.00 -26.20
C VAL A 58 -15.44 31.95 -26.04
N SER A 59 -14.70 33.00 -26.39
CA SER A 59 -13.22 33.03 -26.30
C SER A 59 -12.68 33.30 -24.90
N LYS A 60 -13.53 33.52 -23.88
CA LYS A 60 -13.12 33.57 -22.46
C LYS A 60 -13.00 32.14 -21.87
N SER A 61 -12.16 31.32 -22.50
CA SER A 61 -12.01 29.90 -22.15
C SER A 61 -11.12 29.66 -20.93
N GLU A 62 -10.24 30.60 -20.57
CA GLU A 62 -9.19 30.38 -19.56
C GLU A 62 -9.73 30.10 -18.13
N ASP A 63 -10.95 30.54 -17.79
CA ASP A 63 -11.53 30.33 -16.45
C ASP A 63 -12.37 29.03 -16.31
N TYR A 64 -12.73 28.34 -17.40
CA TYR A 64 -13.58 27.14 -17.37
C TYR A 64 -12.80 25.82 -17.44
N ASN A 65 -11.51 25.88 -17.73
CA ASN A 65 -10.62 24.71 -17.79
C ASN A 65 -10.03 24.32 -16.43
N VAL A 66 -10.31 25.10 -15.38
CA VAL A 66 -9.83 24.84 -14.02
C VAL A 66 -10.95 24.25 -13.16
N ILE A 67 -10.84 22.97 -12.81
CA ILE A 67 -11.70 22.30 -11.84
C ILE A 67 -11.09 22.45 -10.45
N LYS A 68 -11.90 22.82 -9.44
CA LYS A 68 -11.44 22.96 -8.04
C LYS A 68 -11.97 21.84 -7.17
N VAL A 69 -11.09 21.19 -6.43
CA VAL A 69 -11.43 20.17 -5.43
C VAL A 69 -10.66 20.44 -4.14
N GLY A 70 -11.34 20.99 -3.14
CA GLY A 70 -10.69 21.45 -1.91
C GLY A 70 -9.66 22.56 -2.21
N THR A 71 -8.39 22.32 -1.86
CA THR A 71 -7.26 23.21 -2.14
C THR A 71 -6.57 22.91 -3.48
N LEU A 72 -6.99 21.87 -4.20
CA LEU A 72 -6.40 21.49 -5.49
C LEU A 72 -7.10 22.21 -6.63
N ASN A 73 -6.31 22.85 -7.49
CA ASN A 73 -6.73 23.34 -8.80
C ASN A 73 -6.25 22.36 -9.87
N ILE A 74 -7.15 21.96 -10.77
CA ILE A 74 -6.85 21.07 -11.88
C ILE A 74 -7.10 21.83 -13.17
N ASP A 75 -6.03 22.20 -13.86
CA ASP A 75 -6.05 22.97 -15.10
C ASP A 75 -5.86 22.03 -16.30
N PHE A 76 -6.89 21.89 -17.12
CA PHE A 76 -6.81 21.21 -18.42
C PHE A 76 -6.34 22.24 -19.44
N GLY A 77 -5.16 22.04 -20.05
CA GLY A 77 -4.57 23.03 -20.96
C GLY A 77 -5.53 23.48 -22.07
N SER A 78 -5.26 24.60 -22.75
CA SER A 78 -6.19 25.23 -23.71
C SER A 78 -6.74 24.31 -24.81
N ASP A 79 -5.99 23.26 -25.17
CA ASP A 79 -6.34 22.27 -26.20
C ASP A 79 -6.76 20.91 -25.60
N SER A 80 -7.02 20.84 -24.30
CA SER A 80 -7.39 19.63 -23.58
C SER A 80 -8.70 19.79 -22.82
N SER A 81 -9.35 18.68 -22.51
CA SER A 81 -10.57 18.65 -21.70
C SER A 81 -10.53 17.53 -20.67
N ASN A 82 -11.41 17.63 -19.69
CA ASN A 82 -11.63 16.58 -18.70
C ASN A 82 -12.48 15.41 -19.24
N THR A 83 -13.02 15.50 -20.46
CA THR A 83 -13.90 14.49 -21.06
C THR A 83 -13.14 13.64 -22.07
N ILE A 84 -13.26 12.33 -21.98
CA ILE A 84 -12.68 11.36 -22.93
C ILE A 84 -13.81 10.82 -23.80
N ASP A 85 -13.68 10.94 -25.12
CA ASP A 85 -14.66 10.40 -26.07
C ASP A 85 -13.98 9.48 -27.10
N LEU A 86 -14.40 8.22 -27.16
CA LEU A 86 -13.99 7.24 -28.18
C LEU A 86 -15.18 6.79 -29.03
N THR A 87 -15.92 7.74 -29.60
CA THR A 87 -17.04 7.44 -30.49
C THR A 87 -16.56 7.20 -31.93
N GLY A 88 -16.82 6.01 -32.46
CA GLY A 88 -16.59 5.69 -33.89
C GLY A 88 -15.13 5.66 -34.33
N GLN A 89 -14.18 5.57 -33.39
CA GLN A 89 -12.76 5.42 -33.71
C GLN A 89 -12.43 3.99 -34.18
N TYR A 90 -11.42 3.87 -35.04
CA TYR A 90 -10.92 2.57 -35.48
C TYR A 90 -9.91 2.00 -34.47
N PRO A 91 -9.94 0.68 -34.23
CA PRO A 91 -8.87 -0.02 -33.51
C PRO A 91 -7.50 0.30 -34.09
N MET A 92 -6.51 0.56 -33.22
CA MET A 92 -5.16 0.91 -33.64
C MET A 92 -4.10 0.30 -32.72
N SER A 93 -2.89 0.15 -33.26
CA SER A 93 -1.73 -0.33 -32.50
C SER A 93 -1.32 0.69 -31.44
N ASP A 94 -0.57 0.24 -30.43
CA ASP A 94 -0.02 1.14 -29.41
C ASP A 94 0.86 2.23 -30.06
N GLU A 95 1.57 1.91 -31.15
CA GLU A 95 2.45 2.85 -31.84
C GLU A 95 1.69 3.96 -32.59
N GLU A 96 0.50 3.67 -33.10
CA GLU A 96 -0.39 4.69 -33.67
C GLU A 96 -1.17 5.45 -32.58
N GLY A 97 -1.62 4.76 -31.53
CA GLY A 97 -2.31 5.38 -30.39
C GLY A 97 -1.49 6.47 -29.70
N LEU A 98 -0.17 6.30 -29.64
CA LEU A 98 0.76 7.28 -29.07
C LEU A 98 1.02 8.50 -29.95
N LYS A 99 0.51 8.51 -31.19
CA LYS A 99 0.54 9.68 -32.09
C LYS A 99 -0.71 10.55 -31.95
N LEU A 100 -1.73 10.08 -31.23
CA LEU A 100 -2.93 10.87 -30.95
C LEU A 100 -2.60 12.07 -30.06
N THR A 101 -3.46 13.10 -30.13
CA THR A 101 -3.38 14.24 -29.21
C THR A 101 -3.66 13.75 -27.78
N PRO A 102 -2.74 13.95 -26.82
CA PRO A 102 -2.95 13.52 -25.45
C PRO A 102 -3.86 14.48 -24.68
N TYR A 103 -4.44 13.96 -23.59
CA TYR A 103 -5.08 14.76 -22.55
C TYR A 103 -4.00 15.27 -21.58
N VAL A 104 -3.87 16.59 -21.44
CA VAL A 104 -2.85 17.23 -20.60
C VAL A 104 -3.52 18.04 -19.52
N PHE A 105 -3.21 17.74 -18.26
CA PHE A 105 -3.77 18.44 -17.11
C PHE A 105 -2.72 18.65 -16.02
N THR A 106 -2.81 19.79 -15.33
CA THR A 106 -1.91 20.17 -14.24
C THR A 106 -2.69 20.26 -12.94
N ILE A 107 -2.24 19.54 -11.92
CA ILE A 107 -2.78 19.61 -10.57
C ILE A 107 -1.87 20.51 -9.75
N THR A 108 -2.44 21.52 -9.11
CA THR A 108 -1.72 22.50 -8.28
C THR A 108 -2.35 22.57 -6.89
N ASN A 109 -1.54 22.46 -5.84
CA ASN A 109 -1.99 22.68 -4.48
C ASN A 109 -1.92 24.17 -4.13
N THR A 110 -3.08 24.80 -3.99
CA THR A 110 -3.22 26.21 -3.60
C THR A 110 -3.41 26.43 -2.09
N GLY A 111 -3.36 25.35 -1.31
CA GLY A 111 -3.44 25.37 0.14
C GLY A 111 -2.10 25.75 0.79
N SER A 112 -2.15 25.95 2.11
CA SER A 112 -0.97 26.21 2.94
C SER A 112 -0.31 24.95 3.52
N LEU A 113 -0.91 23.78 3.30
CA LEU A 113 -0.44 22.47 3.75
C LEU A 113 -0.33 21.53 2.56
N THR A 114 0.48 20.49 2.67
CA THR A 114 0.57 19.41 1.68
C THR A 114 -0.81 18.79 1.42
N ALA A 115 -1.15 18.58 0.15
CA ALA A 115 -2.42 18.00 -0.28
C ALA A 115 -2.17 16.72 -1.09
N ASP A 116 -2.79 15.64 -0.65
CA ASP A 116 -2.75 14.35 -1.34
C ASP A 116 -3.91 14.29 -2.36
N TYR A 117 -3.67 13.65 -3.50
CA TYR A 117 -4.64 13.55 -4.58
C TYR A 117 -4.64 12.17 -5.24
N GLU A 118 -5.79 11.81 -5.79
CA GLU A 118 -5.98 10.62 -6.63
C GLU A 118 -6.60 11.02 -7.96
N VAL A 119 -6.12 10.39 -9.04
CA VAL A 119 -6.60 10.63 -10.40
C VAL A 119 -7.26 9.37 -10.93
N PHE A 120 -8.45 9.53 -11.50
CA PHE A 120 -9.30 8.47 -11.98
C PHE A 120 -9.77 8.75 -13.41
N ILE A 121 -10.04 7.69 -14.15
CA ILE A 121 -10.90 7.72 -15.32
C ILE A 121 -12.25 7.13 -14.90
N GLN A 122 -13.35 7.86 -15.08
CA GLN A 122 -14.69 7.43 -14.69
C GLN A 122 -15.65 7.50 -15.88
N ASP A 123 -16.69 6.67 -15.88
CA ASP A 123 -17.75 6.76 -16.87
C ASP A 123 -18.53 8.07 -16.70
N ASP A 124 -18.66 8.84 -17.78
CA ASP A 124 -19.46 10.06 -17.82
C ASP A 124 -20.94 9.69 -18.00
N THR A 125 -21.58 9.35 -16.88
CA THR A 125 -22.97 8.88 -16.86
C THR A 125 -23.95 9.91 -17.43
N ASP A 126 -23.65 11.21 -17.30
CA ASP A 126 -24.50 12.29 -17.82
C ASP A 126 -24.45 12.31 -19.35
N MET A 127 -23.26 12.24 -19.94
CA MET A 127 -23.09 12.11 -21.39
C MET A 127 -23.69 10.80 -21.92
N ILE A 128 -23.49 9.68 -21.22
CA ILE A 128 -24.07 8.38 -21.60
C ILE A 128 -25.60 8.45 -21.68
N ASN A 129 -26.22 9.13 -20.72
CA ASN A 129 -27.67 9.31 -20.69
C ASN A 129 -28.14 10.30 -21.76
N GLN A 130 -27.41 11.40 -21.97
CA GLN A 130 -27.71 12.41 -22.99
C GLN A 130 -27.71 11.80 -24.40
N ASP A 131 -26.72 10.96 -24.70
CA ASP A 131 -26.57 10.29 -25.99
C ASP A 131 -27.37 8.99 -26.11
N ASN A 132 -28.10 8.60 -25.04
CA ASN A 132 -28.88 7.36 -24.96
C ASN A 132 -28.07 6.10 -25.32
N CYS A 133 -26.79 6.06 -24.95
CA CYS A 133 -25.84 5.02 -25.36
C CYS A 133 -25.52 4.00 -24.25
N SER A 134 -26.34 3.93 -23.19
CA SER A 134 -26.17 2.99 -22.08
C SER A 134 -26.13 1.51 -22.51
N GLY A 135 -26.90 1.12 -23.53
CA GLY A 135 -26.84 -0.22 -24.14
C GLY A 135 -25.68 -0.44 -25.13
N ASN A 136 -24.94 0.61 -25.45
CA ASN A 136 -23.92 0.66 -26.49
C ASN A 136 -22.54 1.10 -25.96
N GLN A 137 -22.23 0.78 -24.71
CA GLN A 137 -20.92 1.07 -24.13
C GLN A 137 -19.83 0.16 -24.70
N LEU A 138 -18.65 0.74 -24.97
CA LEU A 138 -17.44 0.01 -25.33
C LEU A 138 -16.93 -0.78 -24.12
N ASN A 139 -16.55 -2.04 -24.33
CA ASN A 139 -15.93 -2.84 -23.28
C ASN A 139 -14.56 -2.22 -22.90
N LYS A 140 -14.31 -2.10 -21.60
CA LYS A 140 -13.09 -1.51 -21.03
C LYS A 140 -11.86 -2.37 -21.31
N ASP A 141 -12.03 -3.65 -21.62
CA ASP A 141 -10.97 -4.53 -22.14
C ASP A 141 -10.40 -4.06 -23.48
N TYR A 142 -11.16 -3.26 -24.23
CA TYR A 142 -10.80 -2.76 -25.55
C TYR A 142 -10.18 -1.36 -25.51
N ILE A 143 -10.15 -0.73 -24.33
CA ILE A 143 -9.61 0.63 -24.17
C ILE A 143 -8.18 0.52 -23.65
N ARG A 144 -7.25 1.11 -24.37
CA ARG A 144 -5.86 1.27 -23.96
C ARG A 144 -5.65 2.64 -23.37
N TYR A 145 -4.78 2.73 -22.37
CA TYR A 145 -4.29 4.01 -21.86
C TYR A 145 -2.79 3.98 -21.61
N LYS A 146 -2.16 5.15 -21.63
CA LYS A 146 -0.80 5.37 -21.14
C LYS A 146 -0.73 6.72 -20.44
N LEU A 147 -0.22 6.73 -19.22
CA LEU A 147 0.07 7.94 -18.46
C LEU A 147 1.58 8.21 -18.49
N ASP A 148 1.96 9.44 -18.85
CA ASP A 148 3.35 9.93 -18.91
C ASP A 148 4.31 8.98 -19.64
N THR A 149 5.39 8.54 -18.98
CA THR A 149 6.41 7.63 -19.51
C THR A 149 6.08 6.15 -19.26
N GLY A 150 4.91 5.82 -18.72
CA GLY A 150 4.50 4.44 -18.44
C GLY A 150 4.34 3.57 -19.69
N SER A 151 4.15 2.26 -19.52
CA SER A 151 3.82 1.38 -20.64
C SER A 151 2.31 1.36 -20.91
N PRO A 152 1.88 1.27 -22.19
CA PRO A 152 0.48 1.08 -22.53
C PRO A 152 -0.18 -0.13 -21.82
N ALA A 153 -1.34 0.08 -21.21
CA ALA A 153 -2.12 -0.92 -20.47
C ALA A 153 -3.60 -0.91 -20.87
N ASN A 154 -4.35 -1.97 -20.56
CA ASN A 154 -5.81 -1.98 -20.76
C ASN A 154 -6.48 -1.26 -19.59
N LEU A 155 -7.55 -0.51 -19.84
CA LEU A 155 -8.26 0.20 -18.78
C LEU A 155 -8.87 -0.78 -17.75
N SER A 156 -9.31 -1.95 -18.21
CA SER A 156 -9.85 -3.01 -17.34
C SER A 156 -8.84 -3.71 -16.44
N SER A 157 -7.52 -3.52 -16.62
CA SER A 157 -6.53 -4.08 -15.69
C SER A 157 -6.47 -3.31 -14.37
N LEU A 158 -7.13 -2.16 -14.28
CA LEU A 158 -7.25 -1.37 -13.05
C LEU A 158 -8.41 -1.88 -12.20
N ALA A 159 -8.17 -2.07 -10.90
CA ALA A 159 -9.17 -2.59 -9.97
C ALA A 159 -10.30 -1.57 -9.70
N GLY A 160 -11.54 -2.07 -9.60
CA GLY A 160 -12.73 -1.27 -9.26
C GLY A 160 -13.45 -0.63 -10.46
N SER A 161 -14.58 0.05 -10.21
CA SER A 161 -15.41 0.68 -11.25
C SER A 161 -14.97 2.08 -11.66
N ASN A 162 -13.94 2.65 -10.99
CA ASN A 162 -13.51 4.04 -11.16
C ASN A 162 -12.07 4.20 -11.69
N TYR A 163 -11.46 3.16 -12.26
CA TYR A 163 -10.14 3.15 -12.94
C TYR A 163 -9.12 4.19 -12.42
N LYS A 164 -8.52 3.92 -11.25
CA LYS A 164 -7.49 4.79 -10.66
C LYS A 164 -6.21 4.74 -11.49
N ILE A 165 -5.77 5.88 -12.02
CA ILE A 165 -4.61 5.97 -12.92
C ILE A 165 -3.38 6.63 -12.28
N ALA A 166 -3.54 7.44 -11.23
CA ALA A 166 -2.42 8.01 -10.48
C ALA A 166 -2.81 8.37 -9.04
N THR A 167 -1.79 8.50 -8.20
CA THR A 167 -1.87 9.16 -6.88
C THR A 167 -0.65 10.05 -6.71
N GLY A 168 -0.73 11.04 -5.84
CA GLY A 168 0.42 11.86 -5.49
C GLY A 168 0.17 12.77 -4.30
N SER A 169 1.21 13.51 -3.94
CA SER A 169 1.22 14.47 -2.85
C SER A 169 1.89 15.74 -3.32
N LEU A 170 1.26 16.89 -3.10
CA LEU A 170 1.77 18.20 -3.47
C LEU A 170 1.95 19.04 -2.22
N GLU A 171 3.19 19.45 -1.95
CA GLU A 171 3.50 20.49 -0.95
C GLU A 171 2.73 21.79 -1.23
N ALA A 172 2.68 22.69 -0.26
CA ALA A 172 2.01 23.99 -0.43
C ALA A 172 2.60 24.76 -1.64
N GLY A 173 1.75 25.09 -2.61
CA GLY A 173 2.17 25.74 -3.86
C GLY A 173 2.79 24.79 -4.91
N GLY A 174 2.96 23.50 -4.59
CA GLY A 174 3.49 22.49 -5.51
C GLY A 174 2.51 22.17 -6.65
N SER A 175 3.05 21.73 -7.78
CA SER A 175 2.27 21.36 -8.97
C SER A 175 2.89 20.17 -9.71
N VAL A 176 2.04 19.39 -10.38
CA VAL A 176 2.42 18.27 -11.23
C VAL A 176 1.57 18.24 -12.49
N THR A 177 2.18 17.91 -13.63
CA THR A 177 1.51 17.84 -14.93
C THR A 177 1.51 16.41 -15.44
N TYR A 178 0.35 15.93 -15.86
CA TYR A 178 0.14 14.60 -16.42
C TYR A 178 -0.19 14.68 -17.92
N THR A 179 0.33 13.70 -18.67
CA THR A 179 0.04 13.48 -20.10
C THR A 179 -0.59 12.10 -20.29
N LEU A 180 -1.88 12.07 -20.60
CA LEU A 180 -2.67 10.84 -20.75
C LEU A 180 -3.02 10.58 -22.23
N TYR A 181 -2.68 9.40 -22.73
CA TYR A 181 -3.11 8.88 -24.03
C TYR A 181 -4.19 7.82 -23.81
N VAL A 182 -5.26 7.83 -24.63
CA VAL A 182 -6.34 6.83 -24.59
C VAL A 182 -6.79 6.48 -26.01
N TRP A 183 -6.90 5.18 -26.34
CA TRP A 183 -7.28 4.69 -27.67
C TRP A 183 -7.96 3.32 -27.64
N ILE A 184 -8.50 2.87 -28.78
CA ILE A 184 -9.08 1.53 -28.94
C ILE A 184 -8.00 0.54 -29.38
N ARG A 185 -7.85 -0.56 -28.63
CA ARG A 185 -6.83 -1.61 -28.85
C ARG A 185 -6.97 -2.24 -30.24
N GLU A 186 -5.84 -2.46 -30.92
CA GLU A 186 -5.76 -3.28 -32.14
C GLU A 186 -6.30 -4.70 -31.94
N GLY A 187 -6.87 -5.27 -33.01
CA GLY A 187 -7.34 -6.66 -33.03
C GLY A 187 -8.74 -6.88 -32.45
N VAL A 188 -9.42 -5.81 -32.03
CA VAL A 188 -10.85 -5.87 -31.71
C VAL A 188 -11.64 -5.81 -33.01
N GLY A 189 -12.50 -6.82 -33.23
CA GLY A 189 -13.28 -6.97 -34.46
C GLY A 189 -14.50 -6.04 -34.51
N ASN A 190 -15.59 -6.52 -35.13
CA ASN A 190 -16.84 -5.77 -35.28
C ASN A 190 -17.53 -5.38 -33.95
N ASP A 191 -17.02 -5.84 -32.81
CA ASP A 191 -17.56 -5.56 -31.48
C ASP A 191 -17.43 -4.08 -31.06
N VAL A 192 -16.58 -3.30 -31.73
CA VAL A 192 -16.47 -1.84 -31.51
C VAL A 192 -17.44 -1.01 -32.36
N LEU A 193 -18.09 -1.62 -33.37
CA LEU A 193 -18.99 -0.91 -34.27
C LEU A 193 -20.25 -0.46 -33.51
N ASN A 194 -20.60 0.83 -33.66
CA ASN A 194 -21.71 1.48 -32.95
C ASN A 194 -21.59 1.41 -31.42
N LYS A 195 -20.37 1.25 -30.88
CA LYS A 195 -20.08 1.37 -29.45
C LYS A 195 -19.39 2.69 -29.13
N HIS A 196 -19.67 3.19 -27.94
CA HIS A 196 -19.26 4.51 -27.47
C HIS A 196 -18.53 4.35 -26.14
N TYR A 197 -17.54 5.20 -25.91
CA TYR A 197 -17.00 5.39 -24.58
C TYR A 197 -17.01 6.88 -24.26
N HIS A 198 -17.80 7.25 -23.26
CA HIS A 198 -17.78 8.59 -22.67
C HIS A 198 -17.18 8.46 -21.27
N GLY A 199 -15.92 8.87 -21.13
CA GLY A 199 -15.20 8.91 -19.87
C GLY A 199 -14.95 10.33 -19.42
N LYS A 200 -14.52 10.49 -18.18
CA LYS A 200 -14.01 11.76 -17.65
C LYS A 200 -12.83 11.54 -16.70
N ILE A 201 -11.88 12.47 -16.74
CA ILE A 201 -10.75 12.56 -15.82
C ILE A 201 -11.25 13.23 -14.55
N VAL A 202 -11.18 12.51 -13.43
CA VAL A 202 -11.61 12.98 -12.12
C VAL A 202 -10.41 13.00 -11.19
N VAL A 203 -10.16 14.16 -10.59
CA VAL A 203 -9.16 14.32 -9.54
C VAL A 203 -9.89 14.53 -8.23
N ASN A 204 -9.61 13.67 -7.24
CA ASN A 204 -10.12 13.83 -5.90
C ASN A 204 -8.99 14.32 -4.99
N GLY A 205 -9.25 15.37 -4.22
CA GLY A 205 -8.44 15.68 -3.06
C GLY A 205 -8.71 14.64 -1.98
N VAL A 206 -7.66 13.98 -1.52
CA VAL A 206 -7.76 13.12 -0.34
C VAL A 206 -7.79 14.08 0.85
N ASN A 207 -8.90 14.11 1.58
CA ASN A 207 -8.99 14.90 2.79
C ASN A 207 -7.87 14.44 3.73
N THR A 208 -6.88 15.31 3.97
CA THR A 208 -5.68 15.00 4.75
C THR A 208 -6.05 14.96 6.23
N GLN A 209 -6.75 13.90 6.62
CA GLN A 209 -6.84 13.57 8.03
C GLN A 209 -5.44 13.15 8.47
N GLY A 210 -4.91 13.84 9.48
CA GLY A 210 -3.64 13.51 10.09
C GLY A 210 -2.44 14.31 9.60
N GLU A 211 -1.32 14.14 10.28
CA GLU A 211 -0.05 14.82 10.04
C GLU A 211 0.96 13.83 9.42
N PRO A 212 1.89 14.27 8.56
CA PRO A 212 2.90 13.37 8.00
C PRO A 212 3.70 12.68 9.10
N VAL A 213 3.96 11.38 8.92
CA VAL A 213 4.69 10.57 9.91
C VAL A 213 6.03 11.22 10.26
N SER A 214 6.74 11.76 9.26
CA SER A 214 8.06 12.39 9.43
C SER A 214 8.07 13.53 10.45
N ASP A 215 6.96 14.26 10.56
CA ASP A 215 6.88 15.46 11.38
C ASP A 215 6.47 15.05 12.80
N VAL A 216 5.40 14.26 12.93
CA VAL A 216 4.90 13.79 14.23
C VAL A 216 5.95 13.01 15.02
N VAL A 217 6.68 12.09 14.36
CA VAL A 217 7.70 11.28 15.03
C VAL A 217 8.97 12.06 15.34
N LEU A 218 9.08 13.34 14.98
CA LEU A 218 10.18 14.23 15.38
C LEU A 218 9.73 15.30 16.39
N ASP A 219 8.47 15.73 16.33
CA ASP A 219 7.93 16.82 17.14
C ASP A 219 7.77 16.46 18.64
N ASP A 220 7.34 15.24 18.97
CA ASP A 220 7.20 14.78 20.35
C ASP A 220 7.77 13.37 20.55
N GLN A 221 8.93 13.30 21.21
CA GLN A 221 9.56 12.03 21.56
C GLN A 221 9.12 11.49 22.92
N GLY A 222 8.27 12.20 23.65
CA GLY A 222 7.97 11.90 25.04
C GLY A 222 9.15 12.16 25.99
N PRO A 223 8.97 11.91 27.31
CA PRO A 223 9.90 12.34 28.35
C PRO A 223 11.25 11.61 28.35
N ASN A 224 11.31 10.41 27.75
CA ASN A 224 12.52 9.57 27.70
C ASN A 224 13.09 9.45 26.29
N GLY A 225 12.65 10.32 25.38
CA GLY A 225 13.07 10.39 24.00
C GLY A 225 13.90 11.64 23.70
N SER A 226 14.65 11.59 22.61
CA SER A 226 15.45 12.71 22.07
C SER A 226 15.73 12.43 20.59
N THR A 227 16.40 13.34 19.90
CA THR A 227 16.87 13.12 18.52
C THR A 227 18.39 13.29 18.39
N TYR A 228 18.95 12.73 17.33
CA TYR A 228 20.32 12.94 16.87
C TYR A 228 20.32 13.10 15.34
N ASP A 229 20.71 14.27 14.85
CA ASP A 229 20.80 14.57 13.42
C ASP A 229 22.25 14.50 12.95
N ASP A 230 22.50 13.69 11.93
CA ASP A 230 23.83 13.55 11.32
C ASP A 230 24.00 14.33 10.00
N GLY A 231 23.00 15.14 9.65
CA GLY A 231 22.93 15.96 8.45
C GLY A 231 22.18 15.29 7.29
N THR A 232 22.06 13.96 7.27
CA THR A 232 21.29 13.23 6.25
C THR A 232 19.99 12.69 6.83
N ASP A 233 20.06 12.06 8.01
CA ASP A 233 18.90 11.53 8.70
C ASP A 233 18.86 12.06 10.13
N THR A 234 17.66 12.39 10.61
CA THR A 234 17.40 12.65 12.02
C THR A 234 16.96 11.35 12.69
N PHE A 235 17.81 10.80 13.55
CA PHE A 235 17.54 9.60 14.34
C PHE A 235 16.72 9.92 15.57
N ILE A 236 15.74 9.07 15.86
CA ILE A 236 15.07 9.02 17.16
C ILE A 236 15.98 8.29 18.13
N THR A 237 16.10 8.79 19.35
CA THR A 237 16.98 8.26 20.40
C THR A 237 16.29 8.28 21.76
N GLY A 238 16.96 7.71 22.76
CA GLY A 238 16.45 7.65 24.13
C GLY A 238 16.18 6.22 24.61
N THR A 239 15.76 6.09 25.85
CA THR A 239 15.51 4.77 26.45
C THR A 239 14.10 4.28 26.18
N ASP A 240 13.14 5.21 26.05
CA ASP A 240 11.73 4.89 25.79
C ASP A 240 11.00 6.08 25.14
N PRO A 241 11.32 6.42 23.87
CA PRO A 241 10.61 7.45 23.13
C PRO A 241 9.19 6.99 22.71
N ASN A 242 8.29 7.96 22.55
CA ASN A 242 6.94 7.78 22.02
C ASN A 242 6.95 7.61 20.49
N ASN A 243 7.55 6.52 20.02
CA ASN A 243 7.80 6.27 18.60
C ASN A 243 7.23 4.92 18.12
N TYR A 244 6.21 4.40 18.79
CA TYR A 244 5.52 3.18 18.39
C TYR A 244 4.51 3.48 17.28
N ILE A 245 4.54 2.66 16.23
CA ILE A 245 3.58 2.75 15.11
C ILE A 245 2.95 1.38 14.92
N TRP A 246 1.62 1.33 14.82
CA TRP A 246 0.90 0.13 14.41
C TRP A 246 0.66 0.17 12.91
N TYR A 247 1.25 -0.79 12.21
CA TYR A 247 1.10 -0.93 10.76
C TYR A 247 1.01 -2.40 10.36
N SER A 248 -0.03 -2.74 9.60
CA SER A 248 -0.22 -4.06 8.99
C SER A 248 -0.16 -5.21 10.01
N GLY A 249 -0.86 -5.02 11.13
CA GLY A 249 -0.95 -6.00 12.21
C GLY A 249 0.30 -6.17 13.07
N LYS A 250 1.29 -5.29 12.92
CA LYS A 250 2.57 -5.38 13.63
C LYS A 250 2.86 -4.06 14.34
N LEU A 251 3.50 -4.18 15.48
CA LEU A 251 4.03 -3.04 16.22
C LEU A 251 5.44 -2.74 15.71
N TRP A 252 5.67 -1.48 15.34
CA TRP A 252 6.92 -0.96 14.80
C TRP A 252 7.47 0.14 15.70
N ARG A 253 8.76 0.43 15.54
CA ARG A 253 9.44 1.59 16.11
C ARG A 253 9.94 2.46 14.98
N ALA A 254 9.66 3.76 15.04
CA ALA A 254 10.34 4.71 14.17
C ALA A 254 11.82 4.85 14.58
N VAL A 255 12.70 4.88 13.58
CA VAL A 255 14.16 4.83 13.75
C VAL A 255 14.77 6.16 13.37
N SER A 256 14.46 6.63 12.16
CA SER A 256 14.96 7.90 11.66
C SER A 256 14.04 8.46 10.59
N VAL A 257 14.18 9.75 10.34
CA VAL A 257 13.55 10.45 9.22
C VAL A 257 14.64 10.96 8.31
N ASN A 258 14.52 10.71 7.01
CA ASN A 258 15.42 11.29 6.03
C ASN A 258 15.13 12.79 5.86
N ASN A 259 16.14 13.63 6.04
CA ASN A 259 15.95 15.08 6.11
C ASN A 259 15.45 15.69 4.79
N GLU A 260 15.85 15.12 3.64
CA GLU A 260 15.49 15.59 2.30
C GLU A 260 14.22 14.91 1.79
N ALA A 261 14.21 13.58 1.73
CA ALA A 261 13.11 12.80 1.16
C ALA A 261 11.88 12.72 2.07
N LYS A 262 12.01 13.08 3.36
CA LYS A 262 10.96 12.99 4.38
C LYS A 262 10.37 11.59 4.56
N THR A 263 11.13 10.56 4.19
CA THR A 263 10.76 9.16 4.44
C THR A 263 11.07 8.80 5.89
N THR A 264 10.28 7.92 6.49
CA THR A 264 10.49 7.48 7.89
C THR A 264 10.90 6.01 7.92
N LYS A 265 12.11 5.72 8.43
CA LYS A 265 12.57 4.35 8.63
C LYS A 265 11.93 3.73 9.86
N LEU A 266 11.34 2.55 9.70
CA LEU A 266 10.77 1.76 10.79
C LEU A 266 11.51 0.44 10.97
N VAL A 267 11.42 -0.13 12.16
CA VAL A 267 11.82 -1.51 12.47
C VAL A 267 10.75 -2.19 13.31
N THR A 268 10.46 -3.47 13.11
CA THR A 268 9.48 -4.17 13.94
C THR A 268 9.91 -4.15 15.42
N GLN A 269 8.99 -4.06 16.37
CA GLN A 269 9.35 -4.10 17.81
C GLN A 269 10.00 -5.46 18.17
N TRP A 270 9.48 -6.53 17.58
CA TRP A 270 9.86 -7.91 17.90
C TRP A 270 10.47 -8.64 16.70
N ASN A 271 11.09 -9.78 16.98
CA ASN A 271 11.56 -10.70 15.95
C ASN A 271 10.34 -11.40 15.34
N ILE A 272 10.09 -11.19 14.05
CA ILE A 272 8.90 -11.73 13.37
C ILE A 272 9.06 -13.24 13.11
N SER A 273 10.28 -13.66 12.84
CA SER A 273 10.68 -15.03 12.55
C SER A 273 12.13 -15.23 13.00
N THR A 274 12.66 -16.44 12.82
CA THR A 274 14.04 -16.78 13.12
C THR A 274 14.59 -17.69 12.02
N ILE A 275 15.62 -17.23 11.31
CA ILE A 275 16.29 -17.96 10.23
C ILE A 275 17.80 -17.71 10.25
N ASN A 276 18.55 -18.57 9.57
CA ASN A 276 19.94 -18.29 9.25
C ASN A 276 20.04 -17.25 8.14
N TYR A 277 21.04 -16.38 8.25
CA TYR A 277 21.25 -15.27 7.32
C TYR A 277 21.50 -15.77 5.89
N SER A 278 22.37 -16.78 5.75
CA SER A 278 22.66 -17.42 4.46
C SER A 278 23.24 -18.84 4.66
N SER A 279 23.76 -19.45 3.59
CA SER A 279 24.53 -20.70 3.65
C SER A 279 25.98 -20.52 4.12
N GLY A 280 26.46 -19.28 4.27
CA GLY A 280 27.83 -18.94 4.62
C GLY A 280 28.33 -17.58 4.12
N SER A 281 27.63 -16.95 3.17
CA SER A 281 27.91 -15.60 2.68
C SER A 281 27.49 -14.53 3.69
N THR A 282 28.28 -13.45 3.81
CA THR A 282 27.92 -12.29 4.64
C THR A 282 27.17 -11.19 3.88
N ALA A 283 27.09 -11.28 2.55
CA ALA A 283 26.34 -10.34 1.72
C ALA A 283 24.83 -10.43 2.03
N PHE A 284 24.16 -9.28 2.12
CA PHE A 284 22.71 -9.21 2.26
C PHE A 284 22.01 -9.59 0.95
N GLU A 285 22.51 -9.11 -0.19
CA GLU A 285 22.02 -9.46 -1.52
C GLU A 285 22.19 -10.96 -1.80
N GLY A 286 21.13 -11.61 -2.29
CA GLY A 286 21.02 -13.04 -2.54
C GLY A 286 21.02 -13.91 -1.28
N SER A 287 20.88 -13.31 -0.09
CA SER A 287 20.84 -14.04 1.18
C SER A 287 19.46 -14.66 1.44
N TYR A 288 19.40 -15.61 2.36
CA TYR A 288 18.10 -16.13 2.81
C TYR A 288 17.30 -15.07 3.57
N MET A 289 18.00 -14.09 4.16
CA MET A 289 17.40 -12.98 4.87
C MET A 289 16.67 -12.05 3.91
N GLU A 290 17.33 -11.59 2.85
CA GLU A 290 16.71 -10.76 1.81
C GLU A 290 15.54 -11.49 1.15
N ASP A 291 15.75 -12.76 0.78
CA ASP A 291 14.72 -13.63 0.22
C ASP A 291 13.47 -13.62 1.12
N TRP A 292 13.63 -13.88 2.42
CA TRP A 292 12.50 -13.97 3.35
C TRP A 292 11.77 -12.64 3.55
N LEU A 293 12.53 -11.54 3.65
CA LEU A 293 12.00 -10.19 3.86
C LEU A 293 11.16 -9.72 2.67
N ASN A 294 11.56 -10.08 1.45
CA ASN A 294 10.94 -9.62 0.21
C ASN A 294 10.10 -10.70 -0.50
N ASP A 295 9.89 -11.85 0.14
CA ASP A 295 9.00 -12.89 -0.36
C ASP A 295 7.54 -12.40 -0.31
N THR A 296 6.86 -12.47 -1.46
CA THR A 296 5.46 -12.07 -1.64
C THR A 296 4.48 -13.23 -1.60
N THR A 297 4.96 -14.46 -1.37
CA THR A 297 4.11 -15.63 -1.15
C THR A 297 3.45 -15.58 0.23
N VAL A 298 2.54 -16.51 0.49
CA VAL A 298 1.78 -16.58 1.75
C VAL A 298 2.64 -16.76 3.00
N ASP A 299 3.85 -17.31 2.88
CA ASP A 299 4.79 -17.47 4.00
C ASP A 299 5.82 -16.32 4.09
N GLY A 300 5.86 -15.46 3.06
CA GLY A 300 6.81 -14.36 2.92
C GLY A 300 6.39 -13.11 3.69
N PHE A 301 7.35 -12.28 4.07
CA PHE A 301 7.07 -11.11 4.88
C PHE A 301 6.37 -9.99 4.11
N LEU A 302 6.92 -9.59 2.96
CA LEU A 302 6.41 -8.47 2.15
C LEU A 302 4.97 -8.72 1.67
N GLY A 303 4.68 -9.94 1.20
CA GLY A 303 3.33 -10.32 0.75
C GLY A 303 2.28 -10.30 1.85
N ASN A 304 2.70 -10.30 3.12
CA ASN A 304 1.85 -10.22 4.30
C ASN A 304 1.83 -8.81 4.93
N LEU A 305 2.31 -7.79 4.20
CA LEU A 305 2.10 -6.38 4.52
C LEU A 305 0.90 -5.84 3.75
N ARG A 306 0.01 -5.14 4.45
CA ARG A 306 -1.17 -4.49 3.89
C ARG A 306 -0.76 -3.42 2.88
N ASP A 307 -1.26 -3.54 1.65
CA ASP A 307 -1.17 -2.52 0.61
C ASP A 307 0.21 -1.85 0.56
N TYR A 308 1.28 -2.65 0.69
CA TYR A 308 2.61 -2.13 1.04
C TYR A 308 3.10 -1.08 0.04
N GLU A 309 2.74 -1.21 -1.23
CA GLU A 309 3.05 -0.27 -2.30
C GLU A 309 2.54 1.15 -2.02
N ASN A 310 1.49 1.31 -1.20
CA ASN A 310 0.95 2.62 -0.80
C ASN A 310 1.66 3.21 0.41
N PHE A 311 2.29 2.37 1.25
CA PHE A 311 2.89 2.80 2.51
C PHE A 311 4.41 2.92 2.45
N ILE A 312 5.09 1.99 1.76
CA ILE A 312 6.55 1.84 1.84
C ILE A 312 7.22 2.20 0.51
N VAL A 313 8.46 2.69 0.60
CA VAL A 313 9.35 2.88 -0.55
C VAL A 313 9.81 1.50 -1.04
N THR A 314 9.28 1.04 -2.18
CA THR A 314 9.49 -0.31 -2.69
C THR A 314 10.87 -0.55 -3.31
N ASP A 315 11.57 0.53 -3.64
CA ASP A 315 12.92 0.58 -4.20
C ASP A 315 13.91 1.27 -3.24
N ALA A 316 13.74 1.05 -1.94
CA ALA A 316 14.63 1.60 -0.93
C ALA A 316 16.07 1.09 -1.08
N THR A 317 17.05 1.98 -0.92
CA THR A 317 18.48 1.64 -0.90
C THR A 317 18.95 1.39 0.53
N TRP A 318 19.51 0.21 0.77
CA TRP A 318 20.03 -0.24 2.07
C TRP A 318 21.55 -0.31 2.05
N ASP A 319 22.21 0.35 3.00
CA ASP A 319 23.67 0.32 3.11
C ASP A 319 24.16 -0.93 3.86
N ALA A 320 24.74 -1.87 3.10
CA ALA A 320 25.30 -3.14 3.53
C ALA A 320 26.84 -3.11 3.64
N THR A 321 27.43 -1.91 3.68
CA THR A 321 28.88 -1.73 3.76
C THR A 321 29.45 -2.45 5.00
N GLN A 322 30.54 -3.19 4.80
CA GLN A 322 31.23 -3.88 5.90
C GLN A 322 31.75 -2.86 6.91
N ASP A 323 31.46 -3.11 8.18
CA ASP A 323 31.96 -2.32 9.31
C ASP A 323 32.55 -3.27 10.36
N ASN A 324 33.81 -3.11 10.71
CA ASN A 324 34.48 -3.93 11.71
C ASN A 324 34.72 -3.19 13.04
N THR A 325 34.11 -2.01 13.20
CA THR A 325 34.25 -1.19 14.39
C THR A 325 33.54 -1.82 15.59
N SER A 326 33.98 -1.40 16.78
CA SER A 326 33.37 -1.83 18.05
C SER A 326 32.13 -0.99 18.36
N LEU A 327 31.30 -1.48 19.28
CA LEU A 327 30.15 -0.73 19.80
C LEU A 327 30.59 0.68 20.26
N GLY A 328 29.80 1.69 19.91
CA GLY A 328 30.05 3.10 20.19
C GLY A 328 30.50 3.89 18.95
N SER A 329 30.74 3.22 17.82
CA SER A 329 31.05 3.86 16.55
C SER A 329 29.77 4.28 15.84
N ILE A 330 29.46 5.58 15.88
CA ILE A 330 28.30 6.20 15.21
C ILE A 330 28.71 6.96 13.94
N GLN A 331 29.63 6.39 13.17
CA GLN A 331 30.04 6.95 11.88
C GLN A 331 29.19 6.37 10.75
N ARG A 332 28.53 7.23 9.96
CA ARG A 332 27.79 6.81 8.78
C ARG A 332 28.69 6.03 7.82
N PRO A 333 28.29 4.84 7.33
CA PRO A 333 29.07 4.08 6.36
C PRO A 333 29.18 4.84 5.03
N ASN A 334 30.18 4.48 4.23
CA ASN A 334 30.52 5.20 3.00
C ASN A 334 29.69 4.76 1.77
N GLY A 335 28.72 3.86 1.94
CA GLY A 335 27.86 3.41 0.83
C GLY A 335 28.55 2.58 -0.25
N THR A 336 29.72 1.98 0.01
CA THR A 336 30.42 1.17 -1.00
C THR A 336 29.70 -0.12 -1.39
N THR A 337 28.78 -0.61 -0.55
CA THR A 337 27.92 -1.76 -0.87
C THR A 337 26.50 -1.45 -0.46
N THR A 338 25.62 -1.30 -1.44
CA THR A 338 24.21 -1.00 -1.23
C THR A 338 23.34 -2.04 -1.93
N VAL A 339 22.16 -2.32 -1.36
CA VAL A 339 21.16 -3.22 -1.95
C VAL A 339 19.85 -2.48 -2.09
N THR A 340 19.22 -2.55 -3.27
CA THR A 340 17.93 -1.89 -3.54
C THR A 340 16.81 -2.91 -3.45
N THR A 341 15.96 -2.78 -2.42
CA THR A 341 14.84 -3.71 -2.18
C THR A 341 13.81 -3.08 -1.23
N SER A 342 12.59 -3.61 -1.19
CA SER A 342 11.48 -3.01 -0.43
C SER A 342 11.68 -3.12 1.09
N VAL A 343 12.19 -4.26 1.56
CA VAL A 343 12.36 -4.55 2.98
C VAL A 343 13.81 -4.97 3.27
N GLY A 344 14.41 -4.33 4.25
CA GLY A 344 15.76 -4.60 4.72
C GLY A 344 15.82 -4.97 6.19
N LEU A 345 17.00 -4.81 6.77
CA LEU A 345 17.25 -4.80 8.21
C LEU A 345 17.80 -3.43 8.59
N LEU A 346 17.95 -3.16 9.89
CA LEU A 346 18.82 -2.07 10.30
C LEU A 346 20.29 -2.46 10.11
N ASN A 347 21.12 -1.51 9.69
CA ASN A 347 22.56 -1.67 9.76
C ASN A 347 23.07 -1.35 11.18
N MET A 348 24.30 -1.75 11.49
CA MET A 348 24.88 -1.58 12.82
C MET A 348 25.11 -0.09 13.16
N TYR A 349 25.32 0.78 12.16
CA TYR A 349 25.40 2.22 12.36
C TYR A 349 24.06 2.78 12.88
N GLU A 350 22.95 2.49 12.20
CA GLU A 350 21.60 2.96 12.55
C GLU A 350 21.17 2.50 13.93
N TYR A 351 21.47 1.23 14.28
CA TYR A 351 21.22 0.70 15.61
C TYR A 351 21.98 1.49 16.68
N GLN A 352 23.27 1.78 16.44
CA GLN A 352 24.10 2.50 17.39
C GLN A 352 23.71 3.97 17.50
N SER A 353 23.41 4.66 16.39
CA SER A 353 22.97 6.05 16.39
C SER A 353 21.68 6.23 17.18
N SER A 354 20.69 5.36 16.97
CA SER A 354 19.42 5.40 17.71
C SER A 354 19.60 5.14 19.22
N ASN A 355 20.68 4.46 19.61
CA ASN A 355 21.02 4.20 21.01
C ASN A 355 22.14 5.10 21.55
N ASN A 356 22.57 6.14 20.82
CA ASN A 356 23.70 7.00 21.17
C ASN A 356 24.99 6.22 21.54
N GLY A 357 25.26 5.15 20.81
CA GLY A 357 26.42 4.26 21.02
C GLY A 357 26.34 3.39 22.29
N LYS A 358 25.18 3.37 22.98
CA LYS A 358 24.95 2.61 24.21
C LYS A 358 24.08 1.37 23.94
N THR A 359 23.86 0.57 24.98
CA THR A 359 23.05 -0.66 24.93
C THR A 359 21.67 -0.51 25.55
N ASN A 360 21.39 0.59 26.25
CA ASN A 360 20.16 0.81 27.00
C ASN A 360 19.12 1.66 26.25
N GLY A 361 19.35 1.94 24.97
CA GLY A 361 18.37 2.66 24.14
C GLY A 361 17.22 1.76 23.71
N TYR A 362 16.16 2.39 23.20
CA TYR A 362 14.86 1.75 22.94
C TYR A 362 14.89 0.63 21.90
N LEU A 363 15.90 0.60 21.01
CA LEU A 363 16.04 -0.47 20.04
C LEU A 363 16.53 -1.78 20.68
N ASN A 364 16.99 -1.77 21.93
CA ASN A 364 17.24 -2.98 22.68
C ASN A 364 15.91 -3.62 23.17
N ASN A 365 15.30 -4.42 22.29
CA ASN A 365 14.12 -5.24 22.59
C ASN A 365 14.44 -6.50 23.43
N GLY A 366 15.71 -6.67 23.82
CA GLY A 366 16.22 -7.78 24.61
C GLY A 366 16.13 -9.16 23.96
N LEU A 367 16.25 -9.22 22.64
CA LEU A 367 16.38 -10.44 21.86
C LEU A 367 17.65 -10.41 20.99
N ILE A 368 18.04 -11.57 20.47
CA ILE A 368 19.12 -11.72 19.49
C ILE A 368 18.54 -11.60 18.08
N TRP A 369 19.11 -10.73 17.26
CA TRP A 369 18.67 -10.53 15.86
C TRP A 369 19.81 -10.08 14.95
N TRP A 370 19.66 -10.35 13.66
CA TRP A 370 20.65 -9.97 12.64
C TRP A 370 20.53 -8.49 12.24
N THR A 371 21.66 -7.84 12.00
CA THR A 371 21.73 -6.63 11.16
C THR A 371 22.09 -7.03 9.74
N LEU A 372 21.98 -6.13 8.76
CA LEU A 372 22.49 -6.42 7.41
C LEU A 372 24.00 -6.17 7.24
N THR A 373 24.70 -5.71 8.28
CA THR A 373 26.09 -5.25 8.19
C THR A 373 27.08 -6.42 8.31
N PRO A 374 27.93 -6.68 7.31
CA PRO A 374 29.04 -7.60 7.45
C PRO A 374 30.06 -7.07 8.47
N TYR A 375 30.55 -7.91 9.37
CA TYR A 375 31.72 -7.60 10.21
C TYR A 375 33.04 -7.96 9.49
N SER A 376 33.00 -9.06 8.75
CA SER A 376 34.10 -9.55 7.91
C SER A 376 33.54 -10.35 6.73
N SER A 377 34.41 -10.99 5.95
CA SER A 377 34.01 -11.91 4.88
C SER A 377 33.34 -13.21 5.36
N SER A 378 33.32 -13.49 6.67
CA SER A 378 32.79 -14.74 7.23
C SER A 378 31.83 -14.57 8.41
N ILE A 379 31.67 -13.34 8.89
CA ILE A 379 30.89 -12.99 10.07
C ILE A 379 29.99 -11.79 9.76
N VAL A 380 28.72 -11.87 10.18
CA VAL A 380 27.74 -10.78 10.12
C VAL A 380 27.53 -10.22 11.52
N HIS A 381 27.25 -8.92 11.61
CA HIS A 381 26.85 -8.28 12.85
C HIS A 381 25.44 -8.65 13.25
N GLY A 382 25.22 -8.78 14.55
CA GLY A 382 23.89 -8.90 15.14
C GLY A 382 23.82 -8.08 16.42
N VAL A 383 22.63 -7.99 17.00
CA VAL A 383 22.42 -7.43 18.33
C VAL A 383 22.15 -8.57 19.28
N LEU A 384 22.78 -8.56 20.45
CA LEU A 384 22.53 -9.55 21.51
C LEU A 384 21.37 -9.12 22.40
N TYR A 385 20.81 -10.05 23.18
CA TYR A 385 19.69 -9.80 24.09
C TYR A 385 19.96 -8.73 25.17
N ASN A 386 21.22 -8.34 25.39
CA ASN A 386 21.59 -7.26 26.30
C ASN A 386 21.86 -5.92 25.58
N GLY A 387 21.63 -5.85 24.27
CA GLY A 387 21.84 -4.68 23.43
C GLY A 387 23.27 -4.48 22.92
N ASN A 388 24.21 -5.37 23.27
CA ASN A 388 25.57 -5.26 22.71
C ASN A 388 25.61 -5.62 21.24
N ALA A 389 26.58 -5.03 20.52
CA ALA A 389 26.97 -5.47 19.20
C ALA A 389 27.57 -6.89 19.28
N GLY A 390 26.78 -7.86 18.82
CA GLY A 390 27.17 -9.25 18.65
C GLY A 390 27.64 -9.52 17.23
N LYS A 391 28.20 -10.72 17.02
CA LYS A 391 28.62 -11.16 15.70
C LYS A 391 28.56 -12.68 15.61
N GLY A 392 28.25 -13.19 14.43
CA GLY A 392 28.08 -14.64 14.23
C GLY A 392 28.32 -15.07 12.81
N SER A 393 28.54 -16.38 12.62
CA SER A 393 28.56 -16.94 11.28
C SER A 393 27.18 -16.78 10.64
N PRO A 394 27.04 -16.34 9.38
CA PRO A 394 25.74 -16.20 8.72
C PRO A 394 24.95 -17.52 8.58
N SER A 395 25.58 -18.66 8.91
CA SER A 395 24.95 -19.97 8.92
C SER A 395 24.16 -20.32 10.19
N ILE A 396 24.32 -19.55 11.28
CA ILE A 396 23.52 -19.70 12.50
C ILE A 396 22.21 -18.91 12.37
N ALA A 397 21.17 -19.33 13.10
CA ALA A 397 19.86 -18.73 13.00
C ALA A 397 19.60 -17.74 14.14
N TYR A 398 19.51 -16.45 13.82
CA TYR A 398 19.07 -15.40 14.74
C TYR A 398 17.73 -14.83 14.30
N GLY A 399 17.10 -14.05 15.16
CA GLY A 399 15.83 -13.42 14.85
C GLY A 399 15.89 -12.49 13.64
N VAL A 400 14.78 -12.43 12.93
CA VAL A 400 14.54 -11.51 11.83
C VAL A 400 13.74 -10.33 12.35
N ARG A 401 14.31 -9.13 12.24
CA ARG A 401 13.69 -7.89 12.68
C ARG A 401 13.57 -6.93 11.47
N PRO A 402 12.50 -7.06 10.66
CA PRO A 402 12.35 -6.33 9.41
C PRO A 402 12.39 -4.81 9.58
N SER A 403 12.94 -4.13 8.58
CA SER A 403 12.94 -2.68 8.46
C SER A 403 12.37 -2.23 7.11
N ILE A 404 11.63 -1.13 7.13
CA ILE A 404 10.99 -0.51 5.97
C ILE A 404 11.19 1.00 6.01
N ASN A 405 11.07 1.68 4.87
CA ASN A 405 10.97 3.13 4.80
C ASN A 405 9.54 3.51 4.40
N LEU A 406 8.80 4.19 5.28
CA LEU A 406 7.52 4.77 4.91
C LEU A 406 7.73 5.93 3.92
N LYS A 407 6.83 6.04 2.95
CA LYS A 407 6.77 7.18 2.04
C LYS A 407 6.42 8.47 2.80
N SER A 408 6.86 9.61 2.27
CA SER A 408 6.65 10.93 2.88
C SER A 408 5.17 11.35 2.97
N ASN A 409 4.32 10.80 2.11
CA ASN A 409 2.88 11.09 2.11
C ASN A 409 2.08 10.27 3.13
N VAL A 410 2.70 9.33 3.86
CA VAL A 410 2.01 8.55 4.89
C VAL A 410 1.70 9.47 6.08
N ARG A 411 0.44 9.43 6.56
CA ARG A 411 -0.06 10.30 7.64
C ARG A 411 -0.43 9.50 8.89
N ILE A 412 -0.23 10.09 10.05
CA ILE A 412 -0.74 9.61 11.36
C ILE A 412 -2.11 10.23 11.63
N VAL A 413 -3.11 9.38 11.88
CA VAL A 413 -4.51 9.80 12.10
C VAL A 413 -5.00 9.60 13.53
N ASN A 414 -4.27 8.81 14.33
CA ASN A 414 -4.62 8.51 15.71
C ASN A 414 -3.38 8.00 16.46
N GLY A 415 -3.49 7.84 17.78
CA GLY A 415 -2.41 7.39 18.66
C GLY A 415 -1.50 8.52 19.12
N ASP A 416 -0.75 8.26 20.19
CA ASP A 416 0.22 9.19 20.79
C ASP A 416 1.65 8.64 20.76
N GLY A 417 1.86 7.53 20.04
CA GLY A 417 3.17 6.93 19.86
C GLY A 417 3.66 6.14 21.07
N THR A 418 2.88 5.99 22.14
CA THR A 418 3.20 5.09 23.25
C THR A 418 2.95 3.63 22.88
N ILE A 419 3.47 2.68 23.67
CA ILE A 419 3.26 1.24 23.41
C ILE A 419 1.77 0.84 23.55
N ASP A 420 1.04 1.49 24.44
CA ASP A 420 -0.37 1.21 24.72
C ASP A 420 -1.29 1.89 23.70
N ASN A 421 -0.84 3.00 23.11
CA ASN A 421 -1.58 3.77 22.11
C ASN A 421 -0.68 4.18 20.93
N PRO A 422 -0.17 3.20 20.16
CA PRO A 422 0.77 3.47 19.07
C PRO A 422 0.12 4.32 17.98
N TYR A 423 0.94 5.11 17.28
CA TYR A 423 0.46 5.88 16.13
C TYR A 423 -0.19 4.97 15.09
N ARG A 424 -1.35 5.40 14.58
CA ARG A 424 -2.14 4.71 13.55
C ARG A 424 -2.02 5.46 12.25
N LEU A 425 -1.74 4.73 11.17
CA LEU A 425 -1.57 5.30 9.84
C LEU A 425 -2.92 5.46 9.13
N ASN A 426 -3.07 6.53 8.36
CA ASN A 426 -4.20 6.67 7.45
C ASN A 426 -4.21 5.50 6.45
N GLY A 427 -5.38 4.90 6.23
CA GLY A 427 -5.51 3.69 5.40
C GLY A 427 -5.13 2.37 6.09
N ASP A 428 -4.59 2.38 7.32
CA ASP A 428 -4.40 1.17 8.16
C ASP A 428 -5.11 1.27 9.54
N ASN A 429 -5.97 2.28 9.69
CA ASN A 429 -6.76 2.50 10.90
C ASN A 429 -8.23 2.11 10.69
N ASP A 430 -8.47 0.82 10.44
CA ASP A 430 -9.83 0.31 10.21
C ASP A 430 -10.73 0.53 11.42
N ALA A 431 -11.97 0.94 11.16
CA ALA A 431 -13.05 1.05 12.14
C ALA A 431 -14.20 0.12 11.76
N GLU A 432 -15.10 -0.17 12.71
CA GLU A 432 -16.35 -0.92 12.48
C GLU A 432 -16.14 -2.32 11.86
N LEU A 433 -15.22 -3.10 12.41
CA LEU A 433 -14.89 -4.45 11.92
C LEU A 433 -15.89 -5.55 12.31
N SER A 434 -16.93 -5.22 13.07
CA SER A 434 -17.95 -6.18 13.48
C SER A 434 -18.68 -6.78 12.27
N GLY A 435 -18.78 -8.11 12.22
CA GLY A 435 -19.38 -8.89 11.13
C GLY A 435 -18.43 -9.19 9.96
N THR A 436 -17.22 -8.62 9.93
CA THR A 436 -16.23 -8.92 8.90
C THR A 436 -15.59 -10.28 9.12
N LEU A 437 -15.13 -10.92 8.03
CA LEU A 437 -14.44 -12.21 8.11
C LEU A 437 -13.03 -12.03 8.68
N LEU A 438 -12.62 -12.95 9.56
CA LEU A 438 -11.25 -12.97 10.05
C LEU A 438 -10.22 -13.19 8.93
N SER A 439 -10.61 -13.86 7.85
CA SER A 439 -9.77 -14.13 6.69
C SER A 439 -9.40 -12.89 5.88
N SER A 440 -10.03 -11.73 6.12
CA SER A 440 -9.63 -10.46 5.50
C SER A 440 -8.62 -9.67 6.34
N ARG A 441 -8.16 -10.23 7.47
CA ARG A 441 -7.25 -9.58 8.43
C ARG A 441 -5.79 -9.92 8.16
N TYR A 442 -4.87 -9.23 8.81
CA TYR A 442 -3.45 -9.26 8.46
C TYR A 442 -2.60 -10.05 9.47
N SER A 443 -1.49 -10.62 8.99
CA SER A 443 -0.52 -11.33 9.84
C SER A 443 -0.02 -10.44 10.99
N GLY A 444 -0.04 -10.98 12.20
CA GLY A 444 0.43 -10.34 13.43
C GLY A 444 -0.67 -9.75 14.32
N GLU A 445 -1.88 -9.51 13.80
CA GLU A 445 -3.01 -9.00 14.59
C GLU A 445 -3.40 -9.99 15.69
N TYR A 446 -3.83 -9.45 16.83
CA TYR A 446 -4.17 -10.22 18.02
C TYR A 446 -5.66 -10.62 18.05
N ILE A 447 -5.90 -11.80 18.61
CA ILE A 447 -7.21 -12.42 18.72
C ILE A 447 -7.39 -12.96 20.14
N THR A 448 -8.59 -12.78 20.70
CA THR A 448 -9.04 -13.50 21.89
C THR A 448 -9.52 -14.90 21.50
N PHE A 449 -8.75 -15.92 21.86
CA PHE A 449 -9.02 -17.31 21.54
C PHE A 449 -8.45 -18.21 22.64
N GLY A 450 -9.18 -19.24 23.09
CA GLY A 450 -8.75 -20.09 24.19
C GLY A 450 -9.25 -19.61 25.56
N SER A 451 -8.72 -20.17 26.65
CA SER A 451 -9.23 -19.94 28.01
C SER A 451 -8.15 -19.52 29.02
N GLY A 452 -8.58 -18.81 30.08
CA GLY A 452 -7.72 -18.41 31.20
C GLY A 452 -6.53 -17.54 30.76
N GLU A 453 -5.34 -17.86 31.26
CA GLU A 453 -4.09 -17.18 30.91
C GLU A 453 -3.57 -17.50 29.50
N ASN A 454 -4.23 -18.41 28.77
CA ASN A 454 -3.86 -18.86 27.42
C ASN A 454 -4.88 -18.39 26.37
N ASN A 455 -5.41 -17.18 26.53
CA ASN A 455 -6.52 -16.67 25.73
C ASN A 455 -6.10 -15.71 24.59
N LEU A 456 -4.80 -15.52 24.35
CA LEU A 456 -4.28 -14.56 23.38
C LEU A 456 -3.53 -15.25 22.23
N TYR A 457 -4.00 -15.00 21.01
CA TYR A 457 -3.47 -15.58 19.77
C TYR A 457 -3.14 -14.49 18.77
N ARG A 458 -2.38 -14.85 17.74
CA ARG A 458 -1.99 -13.96 16.64
C ARG A 458 -2.25 -14.62 15.30
N ILE A 459 -2.68 -13.81 14.33
CA ILE A 459 -2.81 -14.24 12.94
C ILE A 459 -1.41 -14.52 12.38
N VAL A 460 -1.26 -15.65 11.70
CA VAL A 460 -0.02 -16.07 11.06
C VAL A 460 -0.08 -15.77 9.58
N SER A 461 -1.06 -16.36 8.87
CA SER A 461 -1.22 -16.30 7.41
C SER A 461 -2.58 -16.87 6.99
N HIS A 462 -2.84 -16.91 5.69
CA HIS A 462 -4.05 -17.49 5.06
C HIS A 462 -3.68 -18.58 4.03
N GLU A 463 -2.87 -19.55 4.47
CA GLU A 463 -2.20 -20.56 3.62
C GLU A 463 -3.16 -21.59 2.96
N ASN A 464 -4.41 -21.69 3.40
CA ASN A 464 -5.34 -22.78 3.02
C ASN A 464 -6.69 -22.29 2.43
N GLY A 465 -6.65 -21.26 1.57
CA GLY A 465 -7.86 -20.66 1.00
C GLY A 465 -8.43 -19.57 1.91
N THR A 466 -9.73 -19.60 2.22
CA THR A 466 -10.39 -18.57 3.04
C THR A 466 -10.27 -18.80 4.55
N GLY A 467 -9.58 -19.83 5.02
CA GLY A 467 -9.32 -20.04 6.46
C GLY A 467 -8.16 -19.17 6.98
N THR A 468 -8.10 -18.96 8.30
CA THR A 468 -7.04 -18.13 8.94
C THR A 468 -6.18 -18.97 9.87
N LYS A 469 -4.87 -19.00 9.62
CA LYS A 469 -3.90 -19.65 10.50
C LYS A 469 -3.60 -18.76 11.68
N ILE A 470 -3.67 -19.32 12.88
CA ILE A 470 -3.35 -18.61 14.13
C ILE A 470 -2.30 -19.36 14.94
N VAL A 471 -1.64 -18.65 15.84
CA VAL A 471 -0.69 -19.21 16.82
C VAL A 471 -0.92 -18.53 18.16
N SER A 472 -0.75 -19.26 19.26
CA SER A 472 -0.71 -18.66 20.59
C SER A 472 0.35 -17.54 20.66
N ALA A 473 0.02 -16.43 21.33
CA ALA A 473 0.92 -15.27 21.42
C ALA A 473 2.21 -15.61 22.17
N GLU A 474 2.10 -16.48 23.19
CA GLU A 474 3.17 -16.99 24.02
C GLU A 474 3.05 -18.53 24.16
N PRO A 475 4.12 -19.25 24.52
CA PRO A 475 4.03 -20.64 24.94
C PRO A 475 3.03 -20.81 26.09
N LEU A 476 2.31 -21.92 26.09
CA LEU A 476 1.22 -22.16 27.04
C LEU A 476 1.70 -22.15 28.50
N LYS A 477 0.85 -21.69 29.41
CA LYS A 477 1.09 -21.65 30.85
C LYS A 477 0.02 -22.39 31.64
N SER A 478 0.38 -22.85 32.83
CA SER A 478 -0.55 -23.34 33.83
C SER A 478 -0.14 -22.80 35.21
N SER A 479 -1.01 -21.98 35.79
CA SER A 479 -0.74 -21.25 37.04
C SER A 479 0.51 -20.37 36.95
N GLY A 480 0.71 -19.71 35.80
CA GLY A 480 1.86 -18.83 35.54
C GLY A 480 3.14 -19.52 35.09
N GLU A 481 3.22 -20.85 35.18
CA GLU A 481 4.41 -21.63 34.79
C GLU A 481 4.25 -22.17 33.36
N PHE A 482 5.33 -22.14 32.57
CA PHE A 482 5.29 -22.63 31.20
C PHE A 482 5.09 -24.15 31.13
N ILE A 483 4.13 -24.57 30.32
CA ILE A 483 3.89 -25.98 30.01
C ILE A 483 4.97 -26.45 29.05
N THR A 484 5.58 -27.58 29.38
CA THR A 484 6.59 -28.22 28.53
C THR A 484 6.16 -29.61 28.11
N SER A 485 6.56 -30.01 26.90
CA SER A 485 6.36 -31.35 26.38
C SER A 485 7.60 -31.83 25.65
N ALA A 486 7.87 -33.14 25.73
CA ALA A 486 8.71 -33.78 24.73
C ALA A 486 8.03 -33.69 23.36
N PHE A 487 8.83 -33.53 22.30
CA PHE A 487 8.31 -33.65 20.94
C PHE A 487 7.83 -35.08 20.67
N GLY A 488 8.66 -36.06 21.06
CA GLY A 488 8.35 -37.48 20.96
C GLY A 488 9.59 -38.37 20.97
N SER A 489 9.43 -39.61 20.54
CA SER A 489 10.54 -40.56 20.37
C SER A 489 11.27 -40.40 19.03
N ASN A 490 10.70 -39.64 18.09
CA ASN A 490 11.26 -39.36 16.77
C ASN A 490 11.04 -37.88 16.40
N THR A 491 11.59 -37.44 15.28
CA THR A 491 11.57 -36.04 14.86
C THR A 491 10.35 -35.65 14.01
N ALA A 492 9.55 -36.61 13.55
CA ALA A 492 8.40 -36.34 12.71
C ALA A 492 7.17 -36.03 13.58
N PHE A 493 6.48 -34.94 13.26
CA PHE A 493 5.21 -34.62 13.89
C PHE A 493 4.11 -35.56 13.38
N SER A 494 3.20 -35.96 14.27
CA SER A 494 1.91 -36.57 13.94
C SER A 494 0.93 -36.30 15.07
N SER A 495 -0.37 -36.39 14.84
CA SER A 495 -1.40 -36.26 15.88
C SER A 495 -1.31 -37.33 16.99
N THR A 496 -0.48 -38.36 16.80
CA THR A 496 -0.32 -39.51 17.69
C THR A 496 1.05 -39.59 18.37
N ASN A 497 2.00 -38.71 18.02
CA ASN A 497 3.25 -38.61 18.76
C ASN A 497 3.03 -37.87 20.10
N THR A 498 4.05 -37.77 20.96
CA THR A 498 3.89 -37.22 22.31
C THR A 498 3.31 -35.80 22.30
N ILE A 499 3.93 -34.87 21.57
CA ILE A 499 3.44 -33.49 21.52
C ILE A 499 2.12 -33.37 20.75
N GLY A 500 1.93 -34.17 19.69
CA GLY A 500 0.71 -34.17 18.89
C GLY A 500 -0.50 -34.70 19.66
N THR A 501 -0.30 -35.69 20.54
CA THR A 501 -1.35 -36.22 21.43
C THR A 501 -1.77 -35.16 22.45
N PHE A 502 -0.83 -34.40 22.99
CA PHE A 502 -1.14 -33.25 23.85
C PHE A 502 -1.93 -32.18 23.08
N LEU A 503 -1.42 -31.75 21.91
CA LEU A 503 -2.03 -30.70 21.07
C LEU A 503 -3.43 -31.08 20.56
N ASN A 504 -3.65 -32.33 20.18
CA ASN A 504 -4.93 -32.80 19.62
C ASN A 504 -5.82 -33.49 20.65
N GLY A 505 -5.45 -33.42 21.94
CA GLY A 505 -6.19 -33.99 23.06
C GLY A 505 -6.34 -32.97 24.18
N GLU A 506 -5.42 -33.00 25.15
CA GLU A 506 -5.47 -32.16 26.35
C GLU A 506 -5.57 -30.66 26.05
N TYR A 507 -4.81 -30.16 25.07
CA TYR A 507 -4.86 -28.77 24.67
C TYR A 507 -6.29 -28.33 24.28
N LEU A 508 -6.91 -29.09 23.37
CA LEU A 508 -8.26 -28.80 22.87
C LEU A 508 -9.34 -28.90 23.94
N THR A 509 -9.16 -29.73 24.98
CA THR A 509 -10.17 -29.92 26.02
C THR A 509 -9.98 -29.03 27.25
N SER A 510 -8.73 -28.62 27.54
CA SER A 510 -8.38 -27.93 28.78
C SER A 510 -8.05 -26.45 28.57
N TYR A 511 -7.62 -26.05 27.37
CA TYR A 511 -7.13 -24.69 27.08
C TYR A 511 -7.92 -24.00 25.96
N VAL A 512 -8.81 -24.74 25.29
CA VAL A 512 -9.75 -24.23 24.30
C VAL A 512 -11.15 -24.61 24.75
N ASP A 513 -12.05 -23.64 24.90
CA ASP A 513 -13.44 -23.94 25.24
C ASP A 513 -14.23 -24.48 24.03
N SER A 514 -15.47 -24.93 24.26
CA SER A 514 -16.33 -25.47 23.21
C SER A 514 -16.72 -24.43 22.15
N THR A 515 -16.75 -23.15 22.50
CA THR A 515 -17.08 -22.06 21.58
C THR A 515 -16.01 -21.95 20.52
N TYR A 516 -14.74 -21.92 20.94
CA TYR A 516 -13.59 -21.83 20.05
C TYR A 516 -13.29 -23.15 19.31
N SER A 517 -13.51 -24.30 19.95
CA SER A 517 -13.27 -25.61 19.34
C SER A 517 -14.03 -25.84 18.03
N ASN A 518 -15.24 -25.25 17.92
CA ASN A 518 -16.08 -25.31 16.74
C ASN A 518 -15.60 -24.42 15.58
N MET A 519 -14.76 -23.41 15.89
CA MET A 519 -14.17 -22.50 14.90
C MET A 519 -12.92 -23.07 14.24
N ILE A 520 -12.30 -24.09 14.81
CA ILE A 520 -11.10 -24.73 14.27
C ILE A 520 -11.51 -25.68 13.14
N GLU A 521 -10.74 -25.68 12.06
CA GLU A 521 -10.84 -26.67 10.99
C GLU A 521 -10.74 -28.10 11.55
N ASP A 522 -11.49 -29.04 10.99
CA ASP A 522 -11.48 -30.43 11.50
C ASP A 522 -10.17 -31.16 11.19
N SER A 523 -9.46 -30.70 10.16
CA SER A 523 -8.13 -31.16 9.82
C SER A 523 -7.32 -30.05 9.15
N THR A 524 -6.03 -29.99 9.44
CA THR A 524 -5.06 -29.13 8.77
C THR A 524 -3.91 -30.00 8.28
N THR A 525 -3.47 -29.74 7.05
CA THR A 525 -2.25 -30.33 6.49
C THR A 525 -1.02 -29.56 6.96
N TRP A 526 -0.09 -30.27 7.59
CA TRP A 526 1.15 -29.75 8.14
C TRP A 526 2.36 -30.27 7.35
N TYR A 527 3.24 -29.37 6.91
CA TYR A 527 4.41 -29.72 6.10
C TYR A 527 5.63 -30.03 6.96
N LEU A 528 6.23 -31.20 6.74
CA LEU A 528 7.28 -31.80 7.59
C LEU A 528 8.67 -31.76 6.95
N GLY A 529 9.00 -30.64 6.31
CA GLY A 529 10.31 -30.43 5.69
C GLY A 529 11.44 -30.37 6.70
N THR A 530 12.63 -30.86 6.33
CA THR A 530 13.82 -30.87 7.19
C THR A 530 14.76 -29.74 6.83
N VAL A 531 15.15 -28.93 7.81
CA VAL A 531 16.07 -27.81 7.61
C VAL A 531 17.33 -28.03 8.46
N GLY A 532 18.37 -28.59 7.86
CA GLY A 532 19.67 -28.75 8.51
C GLY A 532 20.48 -27.44 8.59
N GLY A 533 21.73 -27.53 9.05
CA GLY A 533 22.64 -26.38 9.08
C GLY A 533 22.92 -25.83 7.67
N ARG A 534 23.03 -24.49 7.55
CA ARG A 534 23.29 -23.75 6.29
C ARG A 534 22.20 -23.88 5.21
N LYS A 535 21.07 -24.49 5.51
CA LYS A 535 19.96 -24.69 4.55
C LYS A 535 18.99 -23.51 4.58
N SER A 536 18.27 -23.30 3.49
CA SER A 536 17.21 -22.29 3.40
C SER A 536 15.99 -22.70 4.22
N TYR A 537 15.30 -21.72 4.81
CA TYR A 537 14.02 -21.91 5.50
C TYR A 537 12.93 -22.48 4.57
N LYS A 538 13.00 -22.24 3.26
CA LYS A 538 12.04 -22.76 2.26
C LYS A 538 11.90 -24.29 2.32
N LEU A 539 12.97 -24.99 2.73
CA LEU A 539 12.96 -26.45 2.87
C LEU A 539 12.12 -26.96 4.05
N SER A 540 11.54 -26.08 4.87
CA SER A 540 10.56 -26.46 5.90
C SER A 540 9.19 -26.82 5.30
N LYS A 541 8.91 -26.33 4.08
CA LYS A 541 7.64 -26.55 3.35
C LYS A 541 7.85 -27.19 1.98
N TYR A 542 8.92 -26.82 1.28
CA TYR A 542 9.17 -27.19 -0.11
C TYR A 542 10.31 -28.20 -0.26
N THR A 543 10.28 -28.99 -1.33
CA THR A 543 11.31 -29.99 -1.64
C THR A 543 12.64 -29.37 -2.06
N ASP A 544 12.60 -28.14 -2.58
CA ASP A 544 13.76 -27.35 -2.96
C ASP A 544 13.51 -25.85 -2.77
N THR A 545 14.55 -25.04 -3.00
CA THR A 545 14.50 -23.57 -2.86
C THR A 545 13.75 -22.87 -4.00
N SER A 546 13.51 -23.57 -5.10
CA SER A 546 12.72 -23.08 -6.23
C SER A 546 11.22 -23.38 -6.07
N MET A 547 10.85 -23.98 -4.94
CA MET A 547 9.46 -24.30 -4.58
C MET A 547 8.77 -25.22 -5.59
N SER A 548 9.50 -26.17 -6.19
CA SER A 548 8.98 -27.05 -7.25
C SER A 548 7.91 -28.05 -6.77
N GLY A 549 7.86 -28.31 -5.47
CA GLY A 549 6.92 -29.24 -4.84
C GLY A 549 6.90 -29.11 -3.33
N TYR A 550 5.91 -29.73 -2.70
CA TYR A 550 5.73 -29.75 -1.25
C TYR A 550 6.42 -30.96 -0.62
N THR A 551 6.91 -30.78 0.62
CA THR A 551 7.47 -31.88 1.41
C THR A 551 6.39 -32.85 1.88
N THR A 552 6.81 -33.97 2.48
CA THR A 552 5.92 -34.86 3.23
C THR A 552 5.02 -34.08 4.19
N THR A 553 3.77 -34.51 4.32
CA THR A 553 2.79 -33.87 5.18
C THR A 553 2.21 -34.84 6.21
N THR A 554 1.53 -34.27 7.21
CA THR A 554 0.63 -35.01 8.10
C THR A 554 -0.61 -34.16 8.37
N ASP A 555 -1.71 -34.81 8.71
CA ASP A 555 -2.96 -34.15 9.02
C ASP A 555 -3.22 -34.18 10.53
N ALA A 556 -3.50 -33.00 11.09
CA ALA A 556 -3.86 -32.83 12.50
C ALA A 556 -4.68 -31.54 12.67
N LYS A 557 -5.56 -31.51 13.67
CA LYS A 557 -6.38 -30.33 13.99
C LYS A 557 -5.53 -29.19 14.56
N VAL A 558 -4.54 -29.53 15.37
CA VAL A 558 -3.59 -28.60 15.99
C VAL A 558 -2.17 -29.09 15.76
N GLY A 559 -1.28 -28.17 15.41
CA GLY A 559 0.14 -28.39 15.19
C GLY A 559 1.00 -27.28 15.78
N LEU A 560 2.15 -27.05 15.16
CA LEU A 560 3.14 -26.04 15.54
C LEU A 560 3.59 -25.29 14.29
N LEU A 561 4.10 -24.07 14.47
CA LEU A 561 4.73 -23.34 13.36
C LEU A 561 6.04 -23.98 12.93
N ARG A 562 6.37 -23.81 11.65
CA ARG A 562 7.64 -24.23 11.06
C ARG A 562 8.75 -23.22 11.38
N TYR A 563 9.99 -23.69 11.30
CA TYR A 563 11.15 -22.81 11.28
C TYR A 563 11.09 -21.87 10.08
N GLY A 564 11.27 -20.58 10.34
CA GLY A 564 11.22 -19.52 9.33
C GLY A 564 9.82 -19.05 8.95
N GLU A 565 8.77 -19.63 9.52
CA GLU A 565 7.40 -19.18 9.26
C GLU A 565 7.10 -17.84 9.94
N LEU A 566 6.15 -17.07 9.39
CA LEU A 566 5.66 -15.86 10.06
C LEU A 566 5.18 -16.16 11.47
N MET A 567 5.44 -15.24 12.40
CA MET A 567 5.12 -15.37 13.82
C MET A 567 5.85 -16.51 14.54
N SER A 568 6.82 -17.18 13.91
CA SER A 568 7.65 -18.20 14.58
C SER A 568 8.73 -17.61 15.50
N GLY A 569 8.95 -16.29 15.49
CA GLY A 569 9.90 -15.59 16.38
C GLY A 569 9.36 -15.31 17.79
N GLN A 570 10.19 -14.65 18.60
CA GLN A 570 9.88 -14.25 19.98
C GLN A 570 9.25 -12.85 20.06
N PHE A 571 8.25 -12.69 20.93
CA PHE A 571 7.43 -11.47 21.08
C PHE A 571 7.44 -10.90 22.52
N ASP A 572 8.42 -11.28 23.31
CA ASP A 572 8.72 -10.71 24.62
C ASP A 572 10.24 -10.74 24.82
N ARG A 573 10.73 -10.00 25.81
CA ARG A 573 12.14 -9.91 26.19
C ARG A 573 12.65 -11.24 26.74
N TYR A 574 13.93 -11.53 26.51
CA TYR A 574 14.63 -12.62 27.20
C TYR A 574 14.41 -12.55 28.73
N GLY A 575 14.08 -13.69 29.33
CA GLY A 575 13.73 -13.82 30.75
C GLY A 575 12.23 -13.78 31.05
N ASN A 576 11.41 -13.24 30.15
CA ASN A 576 9.94 -13.23 30.29
C ASN A 576 9.25 -14.37 29.51
N ASN A 577 10.02 -15.10 28.69
CA ASN A 577 9.52 -16.17 27.85
C ASN A 577 10.36 -17.46 27.98
N THR A 578 9.95 -18.52 27.29
CA THR A 578 10.65 -19.80 27.25
C THR A 578 10.98 -20.22 25.82
N TYR A 579 11.88 -21.20 25.71
CA TYR A 579 12.18 -21.87 24.46
C TYR A 579 11.04 -22.84 24.09
N TYR A 580 10.68 -22.92 22.81
CA TYR A 580 9.56 -23.76 22.35
C TYR A 580 9.85 -24.52 21.06
N TRP A 581 9.19 -25.66 20.92
CA TRP A 581 9.31 -26.52 19.74
C TRP A 581 8.77 -25.84 18.48
N THR A 582 9.44 -26.09 17.34
CA THR A 582 8.85 -25.90 16.01
C THR A 582 8.54 -27.26 15.38
N LEU A 583 7.76 -27.26 14.31
CA LEU A 583 7.42 -28.47 13.55
C LEU A 583 8.62 -29.09 12.82
N THR A 584 9.69 -28.31 12.61
CA THR A 584 10.73 -28.59 11.62
C THR A 584 11.86 -29.47 12.17
N PRO A 585 12.11 -30.68 11.63
CA PRO A 585 13.31 -31.43 11.94
C PRO A 585 14.58 -30.68 11.51
N TYR A 586 15.63 -30.76 12.33
CA TYR A 586 16.98 -30.38 11.94
C TYR A 586 17.70 -31.54 11.24
N SER A 587 17.47 -32.77 11.74
CA SER A 587 18.01 -34.02 11.21
C SER A 587 17.07 -35.18 11.58
N SER A 588 17.47 -36.42 11.28
CA SER A 588 16.73 -37.63 11.70
C SER A 588 16.67 -37.84 13.22
N SER A 589 17.46 -37.11 14.01
CA SER A 589 17.55 -37.29 15.46
C SER A 589 17.38 -36.00 16.27
N ARG A 590 17.20 -34.85 15.61
CA ARG A 590 17.05 -33.54 16.27
C ARG A 590 15.92 -32.73 15.64
N VAL A 591 15.15 -32.04 16.48
CA VAL A 591 14.06 -31.13 16.08
C VAL A 591 14.49 -29.70 16.38
N ARG A 592 14.07 -28.74 15.53
CA ARG A 592 14.33 -27.33 15.76
C ARG A 592 13.45 -26.76 16.86
N HIS A 593 13.98 -25.77 17.56
CA HIS A 593 13.25 -24.97 18.52
C HIS A 593 13.71 -23.51 18.41
N VAL A 594 12.88 -22.61 18.92
CA VAL A 594 13.23 -21.20 19.09
C VAL A 594 13.55 -21.00 20.56
N TYR A 595 14.70 -20.39 20.84
CA TYR A 595 15.17 -20.11 22.19
C TYR A 595 14.46 -18.88 22.75
N ASP A 596 14.45 -18.73 24.07
CA ASP A 596 13.80 -17.59 24.77
C ASP A 596 14.41 -16.23 24.41
N ASN A 597 15.69 -16.20 23.98
CA ASN A 597 16.37 -15.01 23.50
C ASN A 597 16.12 -14.70 22.00
N GLY A 598 15.35 -15.54 21.29
CA GLY A 598 14.95 -15.31 19.90
C GLY A 598 15.80 -15.99 18.82
N ASP A 599 16.93 -16.60 19.16
CA ASP A 599 17.68 -17.44 18.21
C ASP A 599 17.02 -18.83 18.01
N ALA A 600 17.48 -19.59 17.02
CA ALA A 600 16.94 -20.93 16.78
C ALA A 600 18.06 -21.97 16.78
N ASN A 601 17.79 -23.07 17.47
CA ASN A 601 18.74 -24.17 17.63
C ASN A 601 18.00 -25.51 17.44
N TYR A 602 18.60 -26.60 17.87
CA TYR A 602 18.03 -27.94 17.77
C TYR A 602 18.23 -28.70 19.07
N TYR A 603 17.31 -29.61 19.37
CA TYR A 603 17.40 -30.44 20.58
C TYR A 603 16.92 -31.87 20.31
N SER A 604 17.17 -32.77 21.27
CA SER A 604 16.64 -34.15 21.20
C SER A 604 15.11 -34.11 21.30
N PRO A 605 14.36 -34.84 20.45
CA PRO A 605 12.90 -34.83 20.50
C PRO A 605 12.34 -35.35 21.85
N SER A 606 13.13 -36.08 22.62
CA SER A 606 12.77 -36.60 23.94
C SER A 606 12.77 -35.57 25.07
N SER A 607 13.16 -34.32 24.79
CA SER A 607 13.38 -33.30 25.84
C SER A 607 12.19 -32.37 25.97
N ALA A 608 11.90 -31.94 27.21
CA ALA A 608 10.74 -31.11 27.48
C ALA A 608 11.03 -29.63 27.17
N LEU A 609 10.36 -29.08 26.15
CA LEU A 609 10.40 -27.66 25.79
C LEU A 609 8.99 -27.08 25.76
N GLY A 610 8.90 -25.74 25.76
CA GLY A 610 7.62 -25.03 25.68
C GLY A 610 6.78 -25.42 24.47
N VAL A 611 5.46 -25.31 24.61
CA VAL A 611 4.49 -25.65 23.57
C VAL A 611 3.77 -24.39 23.11
N ARG A 612 3.82 -24.09 21.81
CA ARG A 612 3.19 -22.92 21.20
C ARG A 612 2.23 -23.36 20.09
N PRO A 613 0.97 -23.73 20.43
CA PRO A 613 0.01 -24.32 19.50
C PRO A 613 -0.32 -23.39 18.33
N SER A 614 -0.51 -23.98 17.16
CA SER A 614 -1.01 -23.34 15.94
C SER A 614 -2.10 -24.20 15.29
N MET A 615 -3.06 -23.55 14.63
CA MET A 615 -4.20 -24.17 13.97
C MET A 615 -4.78 -23.26 12.88
N ASN A 616 -5.59 -23.82 11.98
CA ASN A 616 -6.42 -23.03 11.06
C ASN A 616 -7.84 -22.90 11.59
N LEU A 617 -8.38 -21.69 11.49
CA LEU A 617 -9.77 -21.39 11.74
C LEU A 617 -10.57 -21.45 10.44
N LYS A 618 -11.85 -21.81 10.58
CA LYS A 618 -12.81 -21.89 9.48
C LYS A 618 -13.00 -20.54 8.81
N SER A 619 -13.31 -20.60 7.52
CA SER A 619 -13.46 -19.41 6.67
C SER A 619 -14.65 -18.53 7.00
N ASN A 620 -15.65 -19.04 7.72
CA ASN A 620 -16.82 -18.29 8.18
C ASN A 620 -16.63 -17.67 9.57
N VAL A 621 -15.43 -17.70 10.16
CA VAL A 621 -15.16 -17.01 11.42
C VAL A 621 -15.19 -15.51 11.20
N GLN A 622 -15.96 -14.81 12.05
CA GLN A 622 -16.20 -13.38 11.97
C GLN A 622 -15.70 -12.66 13.22
N ILE A 623 -15.36 -11.38 13.06
CA ILE A 623 -15.01 -10.46 14.14
C ILE A 623 -16.30 -9.88 14.72
N THR A 624 -16.39 -9.76 16.04
CA THR A 624 -17.52 -9.10 16.73
C THR A 624 -17.11 -7.78 17.38
N SER A 625 -15.85 -7.66 17.81
CA SER A 625 -15.28 -6.43 18.37
C SER A 625 -13.75 -6.49 18.41
N GLY A 626 -13.13 -5.40 18.88
CA GLY A 626 -11.68 -5.26 19.00
C GLY A 626 -11.05 -4.58 17.79
N THR A 627 -9.80 -4.15 17.95
CA THR A 627 -9.01 -3.44 16.92
C THR A 627 -7.83 -4.27 16.41
N GLY A 628 -7.63 -5.48 16.95
CA GLY A 628 -6.54 -6.38 16.56
C GLY A 628 -5.20 -6.03 17.22
N THR A 629 -5.19 -5.07 18.13
CA THR A 629 -4.02 -4.70 18.95
C THR A 629 -3.89 -5.62 20.16
N LYS A 630 -2.74 -5.60 20.86
CA LYS A 630 -2.55 -6.44 22.06
C LYS A 630 -3.51 -6.05 23.20
N SER A 631 -3.82 -4.76 23.34
CA SER A 631 -4.73 -4.22 24.35
C SER A 631 -6.20 -4.44 24.00
N GLU A 632 -6.54 -4.44 22.70
CA GLU A 632 -7.89 -4.67 22.18
C GLU A 632 -7.89 -5.75 21.09
N PRO A 633 -7.61 -7.02 21.45
CA PRO A 633 -7.58 -8.12 20.50
C PRO A 633 -8.97 -8.37 19.90
N PHE A 634 -9.02 -8.92 18.67
CA PHE A 634 -10.29 -9.26 18.05
C PHE A 634 -11.04 -10.32 18.85
N VAL A 635 -12.33 -10.08 19.07
CA VAL A 635 -13.27 -11.08 19.60
C VAL A 635 -13.98 -11.74 18.43
N LEU A 636 -14.16 -13.06 18.49
CA LEU A 636 -14.61 -13.87 17.36
C LEU A 636 -15.97 -14.52 17.61
N THR A 637 -16.67 -14.79 16.52
CA THR A 637 -17.84 -15.68 16.46
C THR A 637 -17.75 -16.59 15.24
N LEU A 638 -18.47 -17.71 15.26
CA LEU A 638 -18.66 -18.53 14.09
C LEU A 638 -19.86 -17.99 13.31
N GLY A 639 -19.64 -17.58 12.06
CA GLY A 639 -20.71 -17.17 11.15
C GLY A 639 -21.63 -18.35 10.81
N SER A 640 -22.88 -18.03 10.49
CA SER A 640 -23.92 -18.99 10.07
C SER A 640 -23.63 -19.67 8.75
#